data_AF-Q2JSB2-F1
#
_entry.id   AF-Q2JSB2-F1
#
_cell.length_a   1.000
_cell.length_b   1.000
_cell.length_c   1.000
_cell.angle_alpha   90.00
_cell.angle_beta   90.00
_cell.angle_gamma   90.00
#
_symmetry.space_group_name_H-M   'P 1'
#
loop_
_entity.id
_entity.type
_entity.pdbx_description
1 polymer ?
#
loop_
_entity_poly.entity_id
_entity_poly.type
_entity_poly.pdbx_seq_one_letter_code
_entity_poly.pdbx_strand_id
1 'polypeptide(L)'
;MNAASPYIPPYTGGLGGGGIRERSHRPPRSKTERRWSNSWAFYQLRQFVHYKAARAGIQVVVVPPAYSSQTCHQCFWIEQREGKHFRCVNPLCGWEGDADFNGANGIALLGVAVNQPPYIPPPPCPRIRGLGAGRGAVGAG
;
A
#
# COMPACT_ATOMS: atom_id res chain seq x y z
N MET A 1 -1.10 -58.00 -30.10
CA MET A 1 -1.33 -56.95 -31.13
C MET A 1 -0.87 -55.63 -30.51
N ASN A 2 0.25 -55.13 -31.01
CA ASN A 2 1.04 -54.07 -30.37
C ASN A 2 0.34 -52.71 -30.42
N ALA A 3 0.10 -52.12 -29.26
CA ALA A 3 -0.11 -50.68 -29.14
C ALA A 3 1.27 -50.01 -29.26
N ALA A 4 1.59 -49.48 -30.44
CA ALA A 4 2.77 -48.66 -30.63
C ALA A 4 2.60 -47.37 -29.81
N SER A 5 3.36 -47.27 -28.71
CA SER A 5 3.52 -46.04 -27.94
C SER A 5 4.12 -44.96 -28.86
N PRO A 6 3.54 -43.74 -28.94
CA PRO A 6 4.13 -42.70 -29.76
C PRO A 6 5.47 -42.28 -29.16
N TYR A 7 6.54 -42.55 -29.91
CA TYR A 7 7.89 -42.05 -29.63
C TYR A 7 7.85 -40.52 -29.53
N ILE A 8 8.06 -39.98 -28.33
CA ILE A 8 8.27 -38.55 -28.12
C ILE A 8 9.74 -38.29 -28.42
N PRO A 9 10.07 -37.54 -29.50
CA PRO A 9 11.47 -37.27 -29.82
C PRO A 9 12.10 -36.45 -28.69
N PRO A 10 13.36 -36.75 -28.29
CA PRO A 10 14.10 -35.90 -27.38
C PRO A 10 14.23 -34.52 -28.01
N TYR A 11 13.92 -33.49 -27.22
CA TYR A 11 13.94 -32.08 -27.60
C TYR A 11 15.34 -31.72 -28.14
N THR A 12 15.50 -31.78 -29.47
CA THR A 12 16.71 -31.30 -30.14
C THR A 12 16.70 -29.78 -30.09
N GLY A 13 17.68 -29.24 -29.36
CA GLY A 13 17.72 -27.87 -28.89
C GLY A 13 17.59 -26.79 -29.97
N GLY A 14 16.87 -25.73 -29.59
CA GLY A 14 17.12 -24.36 -30.03
C GLY A 14 17.43 -23.52 -28.80
N LEU A 15 18.69 -23.53 -28.37
CA LEU A 15 19.22 -22.65 -27.32
C LEU A 15 19.26 -21.20 -27.83
N GLY A 16 18.11 -20.55 -27.85
CA GLY A 16 17.96 -19.09 -27.92
C GLY A 16 17.39 -18.60 -26.60
N GLY A 17 18.15 -18.81 -25.51
CA GLY A 17 17.73 -18.58 -24.13
C GLY A 17 17.57 -17.11 -23.81
N GLY A 18 16.44 -16.53 -24.22
CA GLY A 18 15.94 -15.27 -23.71
C GLY A 18 14.82 -15.53 -22.72
N GLY A 19 14.99 -15.17 -21.43
CA GLY A 19 13.90 -15.28 -20.46
C GLY A 19 12.67 -14.44 -20.88
N ILE A 20 11.49 -14.67 -20.28
CA ILE A 20 10.28 -13.86 -20.56
C ILE A 20 10.58 -12.35 -20.45
N ARG A 21 11.38 -11.97 -19.46
CA ARG A 21 11.84 -10.59 -19.25
C ARG A 21 12.66 -10.06 -20.43
N GLU A 22 13.53 -10.89 -20.99
CA GLU A 22 14.42 -10.54 -22.10
C GLU A 22 13.63 -10.30 -23.39
N ARG A 23 12.58 -11.10 -23.61
CA ARG A 23 11.62 -10.89 -24.70
C ARG A 23 10.79 -9.62 -24.49
N SER A 24 10.31 -9.39 -23.27
CA SER A 24 9.45 -8.24 -22.94
C SER A 24 10.21 -6.91 -22.81
N HIS A 25 11.53 -6.92 -22.61
CA HIS A 25 12.37 -5.72 -22.47
C HIS A 25 13.21 -5.39 -23.71
N ARG A 26 12.94 -6.02 -24.86
CA ARG A 26 13.70 -5.75 -26.09
C ARG A 26 13.40 -4.33 -26.61
N PRO A 27 14.40 -3.45 -26.77
CA PRO A 27 14.21 -2.14 -27.37
C PRO A 27 14.09 -2.24 -28.91
N PRO A 28 13.49 -1.23 -29.58
CA PRO A 28 12.86 -0.04 -29.00
C PRO A 28 11.42 -0.33 -28.52
N ARG A 29 11.04 0.19 -27.34
CA ARG A 29 9.65 0.13 -26.83
C ARG A 29 9.05 1.53 -26.75
N SER A 30 7.82 1.67 -27.24
CA SER A 30 7.11 2.96 -27.13
C SER A 30 6.74 3.25 -25.67
N LYS A 31 6.53 4.53 -25.33
CA LYS A 31 6.03 4.93 -23.99
C LYS A 31 4.69 4.23 -23.68
N THR A 32 3.80 4.12 -24.67
CA THR A 32 2.49 3.48 -24.54
C THR A 32 2.61 1.98 -24.24
N GLU A 33 3.46 1.28 -24.98
CA GLU A 33 3.65 -0.17 -24.82
C GLU A 33 4.27 -0.52 -23.45
N ARG A 34 5.24 0.28 -23.00
CA ARG A 34 5.79 0.18 -21.63
C ARG A 34 4.71 0.41 -20.58
N ARG A 35 3.88 1.43 -20.74
CA ARG A 35 2.79 1.71 -19.79
C ARG A 35 1.79 0.56 -19.74
N TRP A 36 1.35 0.05 -20.89
CA TRP A 36 0.37 -1.03 -20.96
C TRP A 36 0.89 -2.31 -20.31
N SER A 37 2.08 -2.77 -20.71
CA SER A 37 2.66 -3.99 -20.14
C SER A 37 2.82 -3.91 -18.61
N ASN A 38 3.24 -2.77 -18.07
CA ASN A 38 3.29 -2.55 -16.62
C ASN A 38 1.89 -2.52 -15.98
N SER A 39 0.93 -1.80 -16.56
CA SER A 39 -0.44 -1.73 -16.04
C SER A 39 -1.08 -3.11 -15.91
N TRP A 40 -0.89 -3.98 -16.89
CA TRP A 40 -1.44 -5.34 -16.86
C TRP A 40 -0.79 -6.19 -15.76
N ALA A 41 0.54 -6.09 -15.60
CA ALA A 41 1.26 -6.78 -14.53
C ALA A 41 0.78 -6.33 -13.13
N PHE A 42 0.58 -5.03 -12.91
CA PHE A 42 0.05 -4.51 -11.65
C PHE A 42 -1.41 -4.91 -11.40
N TYR A 43 -2.23 -4.95 -12.45
CA TYR A 43 -3.60 -5.44 -12.35
C TYR A 43 -3.62 -6.89 -11.88
N GLN A 44 -2.81 -7.76 -12.51
CA GLN A 44 -2.72 -9.17 -12.14
C GLN A 44 -2.19 -9.35 -10.72
N LEU A 45 -1.16 -8.60 -10.33
CA LEU A 45 -0.63 -8.61 -8.96
C LEU A 45 -1.73 -8.27 -7.94
N ARG A 46 -2.52 -7.23 -8.20
CA ARG A 46 -3.65 -6.87 -7.34
C ARG A 46 -4.64 -8.03 -7.20
N GLN A 47 -5.03 -8.69 -8.29
CA GLN A 47 -5.92 -9.85 -8.23
C GLN A 47 -5.34 -10.98 -7.37
N PHE A 48 -4.03 -11.21 -7.50
CA PHE A 48 -3.33 -12.21 -6.72
C PHE A 48 -3.28 -11.90 -5.22
N VAL A 49 -3.05 -10.65 -4.86
CA VAL A 49 -3.10 -10.20 -3.47
C VAL A 49 -4.50 -10.41 -2.89
N HIS A 50 -5.56 -9.99 -3.60
CA HIS A 50 -6.93 -10.14 -3.13
C HIS A 50 -7.32 -11.60 -2.88
N TYR A 51 -7.07 -12.51 -3.84
CA TYR A 51 -7.49 -13.91 -3.64
C TYR A 51 -6.70 -14.58 -2.51
N LYS A 52 -5.39 -14.31 -2.40
CA LYS A 52 -4.56 -14.93 -1.36
C LYS A 52 -4.95 -14.40 0.02
N ALA A 53 -5.18 -13.10 0.13
CA ALA A 53 -5.61 -12.47 1.37
C ALA A 53 -6.99 -12.99 1.81
N ALA A 54 -7.95 -13.11 0.88
CA ALA A 54 -9.27 -13.69 1.17
C ALA A 54 -9.17 -15.12 1.70
N ARG A 55 -8.30 -15.95 1.12
CA ARG A 55 -8.05 -17.32 1.62
C ARG A 55 -7.41 -17.36 3.02
N ALA A 56 -6.69 -16.32 3.40
CA ALA A 56 -6.07 -16.19 4.72
C ALA A 56 -6.94 -15.41 5.72
N GLY A 57 -8.14 -14.96 5.34
CA GLY A 57 -8.99 -14.11 6.18
C GLY A 57 -8.46 -12.70 6.41
N ILE A 58 -7.55 -12.22 5.54
CA ILE A 58 -6.95 -10.89 5.64
C ILE A 58 -7.74 -9.90 4.79
N GLN A 59 -8.19 -8.80 5.40
CA GLN A 59 -8.85 -7.70 4.68
C GLN A 59 -7.82 -6.92 3.84
N VAL A 60 -8.15 -6.69 2.57
CA VAL A 60 -7.37 -5.83 1.67
C VAL A 60 -8.16 -4.56 1.41
N VAL A 61 -7.52 -3.41 1.62
CA VAL A 61 -8.09 -2.09 1.34
C VAL A 61 -7.25 -1.43 0.25
N VAL A 62 -7.94 -0.86 -0.74
CA VAL A 62 -7.32 -0.13 -1.84
C VAL A 62 -7.25 1.35 -1.49
N VAL A 63 -6.05 1.92 -1.53
CA VAL A 63 -5.81 3.35 -1.33
C VAL A 63 -5.69 4.06 -2.69
N PRO A 64 -6.21 5.29 -2.84
CA PRO A 64 -5.99 6.10 -4.04
C PRO A 64 -4.49 6.32 -4.30
N PRO A 65 -4.01 6.17 -5.55
CA PRO A 65 -2.58 6.27 -5.84
C PRO A 65 -2.03 7.70 -5.77
N ALA A 66 -2.91 8.72 -5.82
CA ALA A 66 -2.51 10.12 -5.88
C ALA A 66 -1.67 10.51 -4.65
N TYR A 67 -0.55 11.20 -4.90
CA TYR A 67 0.37 11.76 -3.90
C TYR A 67 1.09 10.75 -2.98
N SER A 68 0.69 9.48 -2.95
CA SER A 68 1.32 8.43 -2.11
C SER A 68 2.83 8.24 -2.32
N SER A 69 3.34 8.54 -3.52
CA SER A 69 4.77 8.46 -3.85
C SER A 69 5.52 9.80 -3.78
N GLN A 70 4.78 10.88 -3.51
CA GLN A 70 5.27 12.27 -3.47
C GLN A 70 5.26 12.84 -2.04
N THR A 71 4.47 12.26 -1.14
CA THR A 71 4.38 12.67 0.25
C THR A 71 5.47 11.99 1.09
N CYS A 72 6.24 12.77 1.85
CA CYS A 72 7.20 12.23 2.82
C CYS A 72 6.46 11.50 3.95
N HIS A 73 6.83 10.26 4.25
CA HIS A 73 6.19 9.48 5.33
C HIS A 73 6.49 10.01 6.75
N GLN A 74 7.52 10.84 6.93
CA GLN A 74 7.89 11.37 8.25
C GLN A 74 7.18 12.70 8.58
N CYS A 75 7.16 13.64 7.63
CA CYS A 75 6.66 15.00 7.85
C CYS A 75 5.44 15.37 6.99
N PHE A 76 4.99 14.48 6.12
CA PHE A 76 3.83 14.66 5.24
C PHE A 76 3.90 15.82 4.24
N TRP A 77 5.10 16.38 4.03
CA TRP A 77 5.32 17.37 2.97
C TRP A 77 5.24 16.70 1.59
N ILE A 78 4.56 17.35 0.64
CA ILE A 78 4.37 16.86 -0.73
C ILE A 78 5.46 17.42 -1.64
N GLU A 79 6.17 16.54 -2.34
CA GLU A 79 7.34 16.88 -3.14
C GLU A 79 7.45 16.07 -4.43
N GLN A 80 8.40 16.43 -5.30
CA GLN A 80 8.66 15.67 -6.53
C GLN A 80 9.64 14.53 -6.26
N ARG A 81 9.24 13.31 -6.65
CA ARG A 81 10.07 12.10 -6.58
C ARG A 81 11.05 12.04 -7.75
N GLU A 82 12.31 11.73 -7.46
CA GLU A 82 13.35 11.54 -8.47
C GLU A 82 13.65 10.04 -8.70
N GLY A 83 12.88 9.42 -9.61
CA GLY A 83 13.14 8.05 -10.03
C GLY A 83 12.96 7.03 -8.90
N LYS A 84 14.06 6.38 -8.47
CA LYS A 84 14.06 5.37 -7.38
C LYS A 84 14.38 5.96 -6.02
N HIS A 85 14.78 7.23 -5.97
CA HIS A 85 15.23 7.90 -4.77
C HIS A 85 14.22 8.98 -4.37
N PHE A 86 14.08 9.19 -3.06
CA PHE A 86 13.26 10.24 -2.49
C PHE A 86 14.13 11.06 -1.54
N ARG A 87 14.04 12.38 -1.65
CA ARG A 87 14.63 13.33 -0.71
C ARG A 87 13.54 14.32 -0.31
N CYS A 88 13.41 14.56 0.99
CA CYS A 88 12.53 15.56 1.55
C CYS A 88 13.25 16.92 1.59
N VAL A 89 12.66 17.94 0.98
CA VAL A 89 13.11 19.34 0.98
C VAL A 89 12.74 20.09 2.25
N ASN A 90 11.83 19.55 3.08
CA ASN A 90 11.56 20.15 4.39
C ASN A 90 12.84 20.11 5.25
N PRO A 91 13.45 21.26 5.58
CA PRO A 91 14.73 21.32 6.27
C PRO A 91 14.66 20.80 7.71
N LEU A 92 13.46 20.73 8.31
CA LEU A 92 13.25 20.15 9.64
C LEU A 92 13.14 18.62 9.62
N CYS A 93 12.91 18.03 8.44
CA CYS A 93 12.77 16.59 8.27
C CYS A 93 14.04 15.98 7.66
N GLY A 94 14.45 16.47 6.48
CA GLY A 94 15.68 16.04 5.79
C GLY A 94 15.73 14.56 5.41
N TRP A 95 14.60 13.83 5.48
CA TRP A 95 14.58 12.39 5.17
C TRP A 95 14.98 12.10 3.73
N GLU A 96 15.85 11.11 3.53
CA GLU A 96 16.36 10.70 2.23
C GLU A 96 16.51 9.18 2.17
N GLY A 97 16.10 8.56 1.06
CA GLY A 97 16.19 7.11 0.89
C GLY A 97 15.38 6.56 -0.29
N ASP A 98 15.13 5.25 -0.24
CA ASP A 98 14.39 4.55 -1.29
C ASP A 98 12.94 5.07 -1.41
N ALA A 99 12.54 5.41 -2.63
CA ALA A 99 11.22 5.99 -2.87
C ALA A 99 10.07 5.00 -2.69
N ASP A 100 10.32 3.70 -2.88
CA ASP A 100 9.32 2.67 -2.64
C ASP A 100 9.18 2.38 -1.13
N PHE A 101 10.27 2.47 -0.36
CA PHE A 101 10.21 2.48 1.11
C PHE A 101 9.40 3.67 1.64
N ASN A 102 9.59 4.87 1.09
CA ASN A 102 8.76 6.03 1.44
C ASN A 102 7.27 5.76 1.19
N GLY A 103 6.95 5.31 -0.03
CA GLY A 103 5.57 5.04 -0.43
C GLY A 103 4.93 3.94 0.41
N ALA A 104 5.68 2.88 0.73
CA ALA A 104 5.20 1.79 1.57
C ALA A 104 4.84 2.26 2.99
N ASN A 105 5.70 3.06 3.61
CA ASN A 105 5.42 3.64 4.93
C ASN A 105 4.25 4.63 4.90
N GLY A 106 4.15 5.46 3.84
CA GLY A 106 2.99 6.32 3.64
C GLY A 106 1.67 5.54 3.59
N ILE A 107 1.63 4.44 2.83
CA ILE A 107 0.44 3.56 2.76
C ILE A 107 0.18 2.87 4.09
N ALA A 108 1.22 2.41 4.80
CA ALA A 108 1.09 1.79 6.11
C ALA A 108 0.48 2.75 7.14
N LEU A 109 0.89 4.02 7.15
CA LEU A 109 0.34 5.07 8.00
C LEU A 109 -1.15 5.33 7.71
N LEU A 110 -1.54 5.36 6.42
CA LEU A 110 -2.96 5.41 6.03
C LEU A 110 -3.72 4.15 6.52
N GLY A 111 -3.05 3.00 6.52
CA GLY A 111 -3.53 1.74 7.09
C GLY A 111 -3.91 1.83 8.57
N VAL A 112 -3.13 2.57 9.37
CA VAL A 112 -3.41 2.76 10.81
C VAL A 112 -4.72 3.51 11.03
N ALA A 113 -5.05 4.48 10.17
CA ALA A 113 -6.28 5.24 10.26
C ALA A 113 -7.54 4.41 9.93
N VAL A 114 -7.41 3.42 9.03
CA VAL A 114 -8.53 2.53 8.66
C VAL A 114 -8.67 1.32 9.59
N ASN A 115 -7.60 0.92 10.27
CA ASN A 115 -7.58 -0.21 11.20
C ASN A 115 -7.87 0.21 12.66
N GLN A 116 -8.76 1.18 12.85
CA GLN A 116 -9.23 1.58 14.19
C GLN A 116 -10.42 0.70 14.59
N PRO A 117 -10.48 0.18 15.84
CA PRO A 117 -11.73 -0.37 16.34
C PRO A 117 -12.80 0.74 16.34
N PRO A 118 -14.09 0.40 16.19
CA PRO A 118 -15.15 1.40 16.28
C PRO A 118 -15.02 2.15 17.61
N TYR A 119 -15.06 3.48 17.55
CA TYR A 119 -15.09 4.30 18.76
C TYR A 119 -16.36 3.98 19.54
N ILE A 120 -16.20 3.35 20.70
CA ILE A 120 -17.26 3.14 21.67
C ILE A 120 -17.12 4.27 22.69
N PRO A 121 -18.03 5.27 22.72
CA PRO A 121 -17.96 6.31 23.72
C PRO A 121 -18.06 5.69 25.11
N PRO A 122 -17.28 6.19 26.10
CA PRO A 122 -17.41 5.72 27.47
C PRO A 122 -18.84 5.98 27.96
N PRO A 123 -19.39 5.11 28.83
CA PRO A 123 -20.70 5.35 29.41
C PRO A 123 -20.72 6.72 30.13
N PRO A 124 -21.85 7.45 30.10
CA PRO A 124 -21.96 8.71 30.82
C PRO A 124 -21.66 8.47 32.31
N CYS A 125 -20.90 9.39 32.92
CA CYS A 125 -20.65 9.34 34.36
C CYS A 125 -22.00 9.27 35.09
N PRO A 126 -22.20 8.35 36.05
CA PRO A 126 -23.42 8.35 36.84
C PRO A 126 -23.57 9.71 37.51
N ARG A 127 -24.68 10.41 37.26
CA ARG A 127 -24.99 11.63 38.02
C ARG A 127 -25.15 11.22 39.47
N ILE A 128 -24.17 11.56 40.30
CA ILE A 128 -24.30 11.48 41.75
C ILE A 128 -25.40 12.48 42.14
N ARG A 129 -26.65 12.02 42.21
CA ARG A 129 -27.75 12.77 42.83
C ARG A 129 -27.42 12.88 44.33
N GLY A 130 -26.67 13.91 44.73
CA GLY A 130 -26.28 14.02 46.14
C GLY A 130 -25.40 15.19 46.58
N LEU A 131 -24.61 15.83 45.71
CA LEU A 131 -23.96 17.09 46.14
C LEU A 131 -24.94 18.25 46.01
N GLY A 132 -25.75 18.43 47.04
CA GLY A 132 -26.40 19.70 47.31
C GLY A 132 -25.32 20.77 47.44
N ALA A 133 -25.19 21.61 46.41
CA ALA A 133 -24.50 22.88 46.52
C ALA A 133 -25.27 23.74 47.52
N GLY A 134 -24.90 23.65 48.79
CA GLY A 134 -25.32 24.57 49.83
C GLY A 134 -24.85 25.96 49.44
N ARG A 135 -25.72 26.74 48.82
CA ARG A 135 -25.55 28.19 48.68
C ARG A 135 -25.57 28.76 50.09
N GLY A 136 -24.39 29.00 50.66
CA GLY A 136 -24.24 29.80 51.86
C GLY A 136 -24.82 31.19 51.60
N ALA A 137 -25.87 31.53 52.34
CA ALA A 137 -26.42 32.87 52.37
C ALA A 137 -25.35 33.82 52.93
N VAL A 138 -24.89 34.76 52.11
CA VAL A 138 -24.09 35.90 52.60
C VAL A 138 -25.08 36.85 53.27
N GLY A 139 -25.02 36.93 54.59
CA GLY A 139 -25.68 37.99 55.36
C GLY A 139 -24.95 39.31 55.13
N ALA A 140 -25.70 40.33 54.72
CA ALA A 140 -25.27 41.73 54.77
C ALA A 140 -26.15 42.42 55.83
N GLY A 141 -25.50 42.93 56.87
CA GLY A 141 -26.05 43.94 57.77
C GLY A 141 -25.79 45.35 57.25
#